data_AF-A0A7R9VE23-F1
#
_entry.id   AF-A0A7R9VE23-F1
#
_cell.length_a   1.000
_cell.length_b   1.000
_cell.length_c   1.000
_cell.angle_alpha   90.00
_cell.angle_beta   90.00
_cell.angle_gamma   90.00
#
_symmetry.space_group_name_H-M   'P 1'
#
loop_
_entity.id
_entity.type
_entity.pdbx_description
1 polymer ?
#
loop_
_entity_poly.entity_id
_entity_poly.type
_entity_poly.pdbx_seq_one_letter_code
_entity_poly.pdbx_strand_id
1 'polypeptide(L)'
;VDESVGYPVRYSLGDVPGDQPWWFRGTRWANADVDHLRQRMRHVYEHPEEAAERGRAARRLMDEVYSPAAVGAAVAAELERARAQLREAKSSSAGLKQPQ
;
A
#
# COMPACT_ATOMS: atom_id res chain seq x y z
N VAL A 1 -2.64 -6.86 -1.28
CA VAL A 1 -1.96 -8.07 -1.80
C VAL A 1 -1.54 -8.92 -0.61
N ASP A 2 -1.65 -10.24 -0.73
CA ASP A 2 -1.40 -11.23 0.34
C ASP A 2 -0.90 -12.56 -0.26
N GLU A 3 -0.79 -13.61 0.57
CA GLU A 3 -0.35 -14.94 0.18
C GLU A 3 -1.26 -15.65 -0.83
N SER A 4 -2.52 -15.25 -0.99
CA SER A 4 -3.45 -15.88 -1.94
C SER A 4 -3.19 -15.49 -3.40
N VAL A 5 -2.58 -14.32 -3.61
CA VAL A 5 -2.31 -13.73 -4.94
C VAL A 5 -0.82 -13.54 -5.20
N GLY A 6 0.06 -14.05 -4.33
CA GLY A 6 1.48 -13.88 -4.48
C GLY A 6 2.30 -14.67 -3.47
N TYR A 7 3.58 -14.30 -3.39
CA TYR A 7 4.57 -14.91 -2.50
C TYR A 7 5.29 -13.81 -1.71
N PRO A 8 4.67 -13.26 -0.65
CA PRO A 8 5.30 -12.25 0.19
C PRO A 8 6.65 -12.72 0.72
N VAL A 9 7.61 -11.80 0.73
CA VAL A 9 8.96 -12.07 1.23
C VAL A 9 9.15 -11.35 2.56
N ARG A 10 9.72 -12.05 3.54
CA ARG A 10 10.16 -11.44 4.79
C ARG A 10 11.09 -10.26 4.53
N TYR A 11 11.10 -9.31 5.45
CA TYR A 11 11.97 -8.17 5.39
C TYR A 11 12.46 -7.82 6.80
N SER A 12 13.53 -7.04 6.84
CA SER A 12 14.00 -6.34 8.05
C SER A 12 13.98 -4.84 7.80
N LEU A 13 13.79 -4.04 8.84
CA LEU A 13 13.89 -2.59 8.71
C LEU A 13 15.35 -2.16 8.86
N GLY A 14 15.91 -1.51 7.85
CA GLY A 14 17.25 -0.91 7.89
C GLY A 14 17.21 0.59 7.71
N ASP A 15 18.31 1.25 8.01
CA ASP A 15 18.47 2.68 7.74
C ASP A 15 18.60 2.92 6.24
N VAL A 16 18.14 4.10 5.81
CA VAL A 16 18.33 4.53 4.43
C VAL A 16 19.81 4.85 4.19
N PRO A 17 20.40 4.38 3.07
CA PRO A 17 21.76 4.73 2.69
C PRO A 17 22.01 6.25 2.71
N GLY A 18 23.18 6.66 3.16
CA GLY A 18 23.51 8.08 3.37
C GLY A 18 23.64 8.92 2.10
N ASP A 19 23.65 8.29 0.94
CA ASP A 19 23.68 8.91 -0.38
C ASP A 19 22.29 9.33 -0.89
N GLN A 20 21.23 9.00 -0.15
CA GLN A 20 19.87 9.36 -0.52
C GLN A 20 19.53 10.82 -0.22
N PRO A 21 18.55 11.41 -0.94
CA PRO A 21 18.10 12.77 -0.71
C PRO A 21 17.67 13.06 0.74
N TRP A 22 17.76 14.34 1.13
CA TRP A 22 17.53 14.78 2.51
C TRP A 22 16.13 14.45 3.06
N TRP A 23 15.11 14.32 2.21
CA TRP A 23 13.75 13.97 2.62
C TRP A 23 13.61 12.51 3.08
N PHE A 24 14.65 11.68 2.93
CA PHE A 24 14.68 10.33 3.51
C PHE A 24 15.36 10.25 4.88
N ARG A 25 15.89 11.36 5.42
CA ARG A 25 16.54 11.35 6.75
C ARG A 25 15.55 10.94 7.84
N GLY A 26 15.96 10.02 8.69
CA GLY A 26 15.13 9.48 9.78
C GLY A 26 14.09 8.46 9.33
N THR A 27 14.01 8.14 8.03
CA THR A 27 13.18 7.04 7.53
C THR A 27 13.93 5.71 7.60
N ARG A 28 13.19 4.60 7.54
CA ARG A 28 13.75 3.23 7.48
C ARG A 28 13.17 2.51 6.26
N TRP A 29 13.98 1.69 5.61
CA TRP A 29 13.57 0.88 4.45
C TRP A 29 13.36 -0.57 4.84
N ALA A 30 12.40 -1.21 4.17
CA ALA A 30 12.20 -2.65 4.24
C ALA A 30 13.22 -3.35 3.34
N ASN A 31 14.25 -3.94 3.94
CA ASN A 31 15.25 -4.74 3.26
C ASN A 31 14.75 -6.18 3.13
N ALA A 32 14.55 -6.64 1.89
CA ALA A 32 14.08 -8.00 1.62
C ALA A 32 15.07 -9.07 2.08
N ASP A 33 14.55 -10.13 2.70
CA ASP A 33 15.30 -11.33 3.06
C ASP A 33 15.60 -12.14 1.79
N VAL A 34 16.86 -12.08 1.35
CA VAL A 34 17.31 -12.70 0.10
C VAL A 34 17.24 -14.24 0.18
N ASP A 35 17.48 -14.83 1.35
CA ASP A 35 17.42 -16.29 1.50
C ASP A 35 15.98 -16.79 1.43
N HIS A 36 15.05 -16.07 2.07
CA HIS A 36 13.63 -16.38 1.92
C HIS A 36 13.14 -16.13 0.49
N LEU A 37 13.61 -15.08 -0.19
CA LEU A 37 13.31 -14.87 -1.60
C LEU A 37 13.74 -16.06 -2.46
N ARG A 38 14.96 -16.59 -2.26
CA ARG A 38 15.44 -17.78 -2.99
C ARG A 38 14.54 -18.99 -2.75
N GLN A 39 14.11 -19.22 -1.52
CA GLN A 39 13.16 -20.30 -1.19
C GLN A 39 11.83 -20.12 -1.92
N ARG A 40 11.29 -18.89 -1.96
CA ARG A 40 10.04 -18.61 -2.71
C ARG A 40 10.19 -18.79 -4.20
N MET A 41 11.29 -18.35 -4.79
CA MET A 41 11.58 -18.55 -6.21
C MET A 41 11.71 -20.05 -6.56
N ARG A 42 12.37 -20.83 -5.68
CA ARG A 42 12.47 -22.29 -5.84
C ARG A 42 11.09 -22.95 -5.79
N HIS A 43 10.24 -22.57 -4.83
CA HIS A 43 8.86 -23.06 -4.73
C HIS A 43 8.06 -22.80 -6.01
N VAL A 44 8.12 -21.58 -6.55
CA VAL A 44 7.43 -21.22 -7.81
C VAL A 44 7.89 -22.10 -8.98
N TYR A 45 9.19 -22.37 -9.05
CA TYR A 45 9.76 -23.24 -10.09
C TYR A 45 9.31 -24.70 -9.95
N GLU A 46 9.26 -25.22 -8.72
CA GLU A 46 8.88 -26.60 -8.41
C GLU A 46 7.36 -26.82 -8.48
N HIS A 47 6.56 -25.77 -8.32
CA HIS A 47 5.09 -25.82 -8.30
C HIS A 47 4.46 -24.87 -9.34
N PRO A 48 4.68 -25.10 -10.65
CA PRO A 48 4.28 -24.17 -11.70
C PRO A 48 2.77 -24.00 -11.85
N GLU A 49 1.98 -25.05 -11.56
CA GLU A 49 0.51 -24.99 -11.65
C GLU A 49 -0.09 -24.07 -10.58
N GLU A 50 0.36 -24.23 -9.32
CA GLU A 50 0.00 -23.37 -8.20
C GLU A 50 0.38 -21.92 -8.49
N ALA A 51 1.61 -21.70 -8.97
CA ALA A 51 2.09 -20.37 -9.31
C ALA A 51 1.25 -19.72 -10.42
N ALA A 52 0.86 -20.48 -11.44
CA ALA A 52 -0.01 -20.00 -12.51
C ALA A 52 -1.41 -19.65 -12.00
N GLU A 53 -1.97 -20.44 -11.08
CA GLU A 53 -3.25 -20.15 -10.45
C GLU A 53 -3.21 -18.86 -9.63
N ARG A 54 -2.21 -18.71 -8.75
CA ARG A 54 -2.02 -17.47 -7.99
C ARG A 54 -1.83 -16.27 -8.90
N GLY A 55 -1.06 -16.42 -9.99
CA GLY A 55 -0.88 -15.37 -11.00
C GLY A 55 -2.19 -14.92 -11.65
N ARG A 56 -3.08 -15.87 -11.99
CA ARG A 56 -4.43 -15.55 -12.51
C ARG A 56 -5.27 -14.81 -11.46
N ALA A 57 -5.20 -15.21 -10.20
CA ALA A 57 -5.88 -14.52 -9.11
C ALA A 57 -5.34 -13.10 -8.90
N ALA A 58 -4.02 -12.93 -8.94
CA ALA A 58 -3.36 -11.63 -8.86
C ALA A 58 -3.80 -10.70 -9.98
N ARG A 59 -3.92 -11.21 -11.21
CA ARG A 59 -4.39 -10.42 -12.34
C ARG A 59 -5.82 -9.89 -12.11
N ARG A 60 -6.74 -10.76 -11.67
CA ARG A 60 -8.12 -10.35 -11.35
C ARG A 60 -8.15 -9.26 -10.28
N LEU A 61 -7.37 -9.42 -9.21
CA LEU A 61 -7.25 -8.41 -8.16
C LEU A 61 -6.78 -7.05 -8.72
N MET A 62 -5.79 -7.06 -9.61
CA MET A 62 -5.28 -5.82 -10.22
C MET A 62 -6.35 -5.12 -11.06
N ASP A 63 -7.11 -5.88 -11.86
CA ASP A 63 -8.19 -5.32 -12.67
C ASP A 63 -9.34 -4.76 -11.80
N GLU A 64 -9.69 -5.46 -10.72
CA GLU A 64 -10.80 -5.09 -9.83
C GLU A 64 -10.47 -3.91 -8.90
N VAL A 65 -9.27 -3.89 -8.31
CA VAL A 65 -8.92 -2.97 -7.22
C VAL A 65 -7.95 -1.88 -7.65
N TYR A 66 -7.07 -2.17 -8.60
CA TYR A 66 -5.97 -1.29 -8.98
C TYR A 66 -6.09 -0.75 -10.41
N SER A 67 -7.22 -0.97 -11.09
CA SER A 67 -7.48 -0.32 -12.37
C SER A 67 -7.61 1.20 -12.22
N PRO A 68 -7.35 1.98 -13.29
CA PRO A 68 -7.50 3.43 -13.24
C PRO A 68 -8.88 3.89 -12.74
N ALA A 69 -9.94 3.16 -13.11
CA ALA A 69 -11.30 3.44 -12.66
C ALA A 69 -11.47 3.18 -11.14
N ALA A 70 -11.02 2.03 -10.65
CA ALA A 70 -11.11 1.67 -9.23
C ALA A 70 -10.31 2.63 -8.35
N VAL A 71 -9.07 2.94 -8.75
CA VAL A 71 -8.20 3.90 -8.04
C VAL A 71 -8.80 5.30 -8.08
N GLY A 72 -9.31 5.75 -9.23
CA GLY A 72 -9.95 7.05 -9.37
C GLY A 72 -11.16 7.19 -8.46
N ALA A 73 -12.02 6.17 -8.40
CA ALA A 73 -13.17 6.13 -7.51
C ALA A 73 -12.74 6.18 -6.02
N ALA A 74 -11.71 5.43 -5.64
CA ALA A 74 -11.19 5.42 -4.28
C ALA A 74 -10.64 6.81 -3.85
N VAL A 75 -9.89 7.47 -4.74
CA VAL A 75 -9.36 8.83 -4.49
C VAL A 75 -10.50 9.85 -4.38
N ALA A 76 -11.48 9.80 -5.29
CA ALA A 76 -12.63 10.71 -5.24
C ALA A 76 -13.43 10.55 -3.94
N ALA A 77 -13.66 9.31 -3.51
CA ALA A 77 -14.33 9.02 -2.24
C ALA A 77 -13.55 9.57 -1.04
N GLU A 78 -12.22 9.44 -1.03
CA GLU A 78 -11.38 9.99 0.04
C GLU A 78 -11.41 11.53 0.07
N LEU A 79 -11.38 12.18 -1.10
CA LEU A 79 -11.50 13.65 -1.17
C LEU A 79 -12.84 14.13 -0.62
N GLU A 80 -13.94 13.44 -0.92
CA GLU A 80 -15.25 13.80 -0.36
C GLU A 80 -15.33 13.56 1.15
N ARG A 81 -14.72 12.48 1.67
CA ARG A 81 -14.59 12.26 3.11
C ARG A 81 -13.82 13.39 3.79
N ALA A 82 -12.65 13.75 3.28
CA ALA A 82 -11.84 14.84 3.83
C ALA A 82 -12.57 16.19 3.76
N ARG A 83 -13.28 16.47 2.66
CA ARG A 83 -14.11 17.67 2.53
C ARG A 83 -15.24 17.73 3.56
N ALA A 84 -15.89 16.61 3.85
CA ALA A 84 -16.94 16.53 4.87
C ALA A 84 -16.37 16.85 6.27
N GLN A 85 -15.26 16.22 6.65
CA GLN A 85 -14.59 16.46 7.94
C GLN A 85 -14.18 17.93 8.11
N LEU A 86 -13.65 18.55 7.05
CA LEU A 86 -13.29 19.98 7.08
C LEU A 86 -14.51 20.89 7.25
N ARG A 87 -15.66 20.56 6.65
CA ARG A 87 -16.91 21.33 6.82
C ARG A 87 -17.45 21.21 8.24
N GLU A 88 -17.44 20.01 8.80
CA GLU A 88 -17.86 19.75 10.19
C GLU A 88 -16.98 20.50 11.19
N ALA A 89 -15.65 20.39 11.05
CA ALA A 89 -14.71 21.12 11.91
C ALA A 89 -14.89 22.65 11.85
N LYS A 90 -15.17 23.19 10.64
CA LYS A 90 -15.46 24.63 10.48
C LYS A 90 -16.77 25.02 11.18
N SER A 91 -17.82 24.21 11.06
CA SER A 91 -19.11 24.44 11.74
C SER A 91 -18.97 24.42 13.27
N SER A 92 -18.19 23.47 13.82
CA SER A 92 -17.87 23.40 15.25
C SER A 92 -17.05 24.59 15.74
N SER A 93 -16.13 25.12 14.93
CA SER A 93 -15.34 26.31 15.28
C SER A 93 -16.13 27.63 15.16
N ALA A 94 -17.10 27.70 14.26
CA ALA A 94 -17.97 28.87 14.07
C ALA A 94 -18.97 29.04 15.22
N GLY A 95 -19.40 27.94 15.87
CA GLY A 95 -20.22 27.97 17.07
C GLY A 95 -19.51 28.50 18.33
N LEU A 96 -18.16 28.58 18.32
CA LEU A 96 -17.36 29.07 19.46
C LEU A 96 -17.07 30.58 19.43
N LYS A 97 -17.51 31.30 18.40
CA LYS A 97 -17.39 32.77 18.31
C LYS A 97 -18.77 33.44 18.45
N GLN A 98 -19.32 33.49 19.66
CA GLN A 98 -20.35 34.49 20.01
C GLN A 98 -19.71 35.58 20.90
N PRO A 99 -19.81 36.87 20.55
CA PRO A 99 -19.21 37.94 21.32
C PRO A 99 -20.04 38.27 22.57
N GLN A 100 -19.33 38.62 23.65
CA GLN A 100 -19.84 39.40 24.79
C GLN A 100 -19.60 40.88 24.51
#